data_AF-W5PW45-F1
#
_entry.id   AF-W5PW45-F1
#
_cell.length_a   1.000
_cell.length_b   1.000
_cell.length_c   1.000
_cell.angle_alpha   90.00
_cell.angle_beta   90.00
_cell.angle_gamma   90.00
#
_symmetry.space_group_name_H-M   'P 1'
#
loop_
_entity.id
_entity.type
_entity.pdbx_description
1 polymer ?
#
loop_
_entity_poly.entity_id
_entity_poly.type
_entity_poly.pdbx_seq_one_letter_code
_entity_poly.pdbx_strand_id
1 'polypeptide(L)'
;MLLLLLSCLLPTTNGKNCLQCWQELPALIDYDLQILWGTPGPPAELSQSLHSLFMDNHSSPENSYLGQDHLEEAAGTLFTHIDKAIKKLRDDKPSLLEEVRVLKQQFSKQLEDVSEGLKDK
;
A
#
# COMPACT_ATOMS: atom_id res chain seq x y z
N MET A 1 12.62 13.97 25.03
CA MET A 1 13.96 13.42 24.68
C MET A 1 14.13 11.93 25.01
N LEU A 2 13.13 11.23 25.59
CA LEU A 2 13.22 9.80 25.89
C LEU A 2 12.75 8.89 24.72
N LEU A 3 11.99 9.44 23.76
CA LEU A 3 11.40 8.70 22.64
C LEU A 3 12.37 8.42 21.48
N LEU A 4 13.54 9.08 21.44
CA LEU A 4 14.54 8.93 20.38
C LEU A 4 15.53 7.78 20.62
N LEU A 5 15.47 7.12 21.78
CA LEU A 5 16.45 6.11 22.20
C LEU A 5 15.92 4.66 22.12
N LEU A 6 14.63 4.47 21.82
CA LEU A 6 14.02 3.13 21.70
C LEU A 6 14.07 2.54 20.28
N SER A 7 14.53 3.29 19.28
CA SER A 7 14.56 2.85 17.87
C SER A 7 15.81 2.05 17.48
N CYS A 8 16.64 1.61 18.43
CA CYS A 8 17.96 1.01 18.15
C CYS A 8 18.15 -0.42 18.70
N LEU A 9 17.09 -1.21 18.77
CA LEU A 9 17.19 -2.64 19.05
C LEU A 9 16.33 -3.36 18.02
N LEU A 10 16.94 -4.19 17.16
CA LEU A 10 16.45 -5.51 16.69
C LEU A 10 17.39 -6.07 15.58
N PRO A 11 17.39 -7.40 15.35
CA PRO A 11 18.51 -8.22 14.91
C PRO A 11 18.55 -8.47 13.39
N THR A 12 19.62 -9.13 12.93
CA THR A 12 19.84 -9.58 11.55
C THR A 12 18.93 -10.76 11.15
N THR A 13 18.26 -10.72 9.99
CA THR A 13 18.14 -11.77 8.92
C THR A 13 16.77 -11.84 8.17
N ASN A 14 16.84 -12.03 6.83
CA ASN A 14 15.86 -12.41 5.76
C ASN A 14 14.41 -11.82 5.75
N GLY A 15 14.02 -11.04 4.71
CA GLY A 15 12.77 -10.26 4.75
C GLY A 15 11.89 -10.12 3.50
N LYS A 16 10.65 -9.65 3.78
CA LYS A 16 9.54 -9.25 2.88
C LYS A 16 9.11 -7.80 3.23
N ASN A 17 8.35 -7.13 2.35
CA ASN A 17 7.97 -5.71 2.48
C ASN A 17 7.23 -5.34 3.80
N CYS A 18 7.52 -4.18 4.39
CA CYS A 18 6.91 -3.69 5.64
C CYS A 18 5.89 -2.58 5.38
N LEU A 19 4.71 -2.95 4.88
CA LEU A 19 3.60 -2.00 4.72
C LEU A 19 3.09 -1.41 6.06
N GLN A 20 3.26 -2.15 7.15
CA GLN A 20 2.90 -1.71 8.51
C GLN A 20 3.86 -0.65 9.07
N CYS A 21 5.03 -0.46 8.47
CA CYS A 21 5.98 0.57 8.87
C CYS A 21 5.45 1.99 8.58
N TRP A 22 4.44 2.12 7.71
CA TRP A 22 3.83 3.40 7.34
C TRP A 22 2.48 3.59 8.05
N GLN A 23 2.53 4.03 9.31
CA GLN A 23 1.35 4.14 10.18
C GLN A 23 0.25 5.08 9.66
N GLU A 24 0.61 6.12 8.91
CA GLU A 24 -0.33 7.10 8.35
C GLU A 24 -1.01 6.63 7.06
N LEU A 25 -0.49 5.56 6.44
CA LEU A 25 -0.91 5.12 5.11
C LEU A 25 -2.41 4.83 4.99
N PRO A 26 -3.09 4.16 5.95
CA PRO A 26 -4.54 3.95 5.84
C PRO A 26 -5.32 5.26 5.75
N ALA A 27 -4.95 6.27 6.55
CA ALA A 27 -5.62 7.57 6.54
C ALA A 27 -5.36 8.35 5.23
N LEU A 28 -4.14 8.26 4.69
CA LEU A 28 -3.80 8.85 3.40
C LEU A 28 -4.58 8.19 2.26
N ILE A 29 -4.79 6.88 2.33
CA ILE A 29 -5.58 6.13 1.34
C ILE A 29 -7.03 6.57 1.34
N ASP A 30 -7.65 6.68 2.51
CA ASP A 30 -9.02 7.17 2.63
C ASP A 30 -9.15 8.59 2.07
N TYR A 31 -8.17 9.46 2.39
CA TYR A 31 -8.10 10.82 1.86
C TYR A 31 -8.00 10.87 0.34
N ASP A 32 -7.04 10.14 -0.24
CA ASP A 32 -6.83 10.11 -1.69
C ASP A 32 -8.02 9.50 -2.42
N LEU A 33 -8.56 8.39 -1.91
CA LEU A 33 -9.74 7.76 -2.49
C LEU A 33 -10.96 8.68 -2.45
N GLN A 34 -11.15 9.43 -1.37
CA GLN A 34 -12.21 10.42 -1.26
C GLN A 34 -12.05 11.54 -2.29
N ILE A 35 -10.83 11.97 -2.60
CA ILE A 35 -10.54 12.94 -3.66
C ILE A 35 -10.84 12.35 -5.04
N LEU A 36 -10.35 11.16 -5.33
CA LEU A 36 -10.53 10.49 -6.63
C LEU A 36 -12.01 10.20 -6.91
N TRP A 37 -12.77 9.88 -5.87
CA TRP A 37 -14.18 9.55 -6.00
C TRP A 37 -15.07 10.79 -6.10
N GLY A 38 -14.91 11.74 -5.17
CA GLY A 38 -15.76 12.93 -5.04
C GLY A 38 -16.96 12.75 -4.12
N THR A 39 -18.00 13.58 -4.27
CA THR A 39 -19.23 13.54 -3.46
C THR A 39 -20.39 12.96 -4.26
N PRO A 40 -21.19 12.01 -3.70
CA PRO A 40 -20.99 11.33 -2.41
C PRO A 40 -19.73 10.46 -2.42
N GLY A 41 -19.18 10.16 -1.23
CA GLY A 41 -17.93 9.40 -1.08
C GLY A 41 -17.94 7.99 -1.72
N PRO A 42 -16.78 7.30 -1.73
CA PRO A 42 -16.64 6.00 -2.38
C PRO A 42 -17.52 4.92 -1.72
N PRO A 43 -17.86 3.85 -2.46
CA PRO A 43 -18.47 2.66 -1.88
C PRO A 43 -17.58 2.10 -0.78
N ALA A 44 -18.17 1.73 0.36
CA ALA A 44 -17.44 1.23 1.51
C ALA A 44 -16.59 -0.02 1.16
N GLU A 45 -17.06 -0.85 0.24
CA GLU A 45 -16.36 -2.05 -0.21
C GLU A 45 -15.06 -1.72 -0.96
N LEU A 46 -14.99 -0.56 -1.63
CA LEU A 46 -13.78 -0.11 -2.30
C LEU A 46 -12.70 0.30 -1.28
N SER A 47 -13.08 1.12 -0.30
CA SER A 47 -12.19 1.48 0.81
C SER A 47 -11.74 0.26 1.60
N GLN A 48 -12.66 -0.63 1.97
CA GLN A 48 -12.35 -1.87 2.69
C GLN A 48 -11.41 -2.78 1.89
N SER A 49 -11.62 -2.89 0.58
CA SER A 49 -10.72 -3.64 -0.30
C SER A 49 -9.31 -3.06 -0.26
N LEU A 50 -9.15 -1.73 -0.33
CA LEU A 50 -7.84 -1.10 -0.28
C LEU A 50 -7.19 -1.23 1.10
N HIS A 51 -7.95 -1.11 2.19
CA HIS A 51 -7.43 -1.33 3.54
C HIS A 51 -6.93 -2.76 3.76
N SER A 52 -7.56 -3.76 3.14
CA SER A 52 -7.12 -5.16 3.24
C SER A 52 -5.66 -5.34 2.79
N LEU A 53 -5.18 -4.55 1.84
CA LEU A 53 -3.78 -4.57 1.37
C LEU A 53 -2.78 -4.35 2.51
N PHE A 54 -3.17 -3.57 3.52
CA PHE A 54 -2.30 -3.15 4.64
C PHE A 54 -2.57 -3.94 5.91
N MET A 55 -3.72 -4.61 5.99
CA MET A 55 -4.10 -5.45 7.13
C MET A 55 -3.73 -6.93 6.95
N ASP A 56 -3.74 -7.45 5.72
CA ASP A 56 -3.53 -8.87 5.42
C ASP A 56 -2.04 -9.29 5.30
N ASN A 57 -1.10 -8.34 5.42
CA ASN A 57 0.31 -8.66 5.39
C ASN A 57 0.79 -9.22 6.74
N HIS A 58 0.73 -10.55 6.86
CA HIS A 58 1.41 -11.34 7.89
C HIS A 58 2.95 -11.36 7.75
N SER A 59 3.57 -10.37 7.08
CA SER A 59 5.02 -10.27 7.02
C SER A 59 5.54 -9.67 8.32
N SER A 60 6.27 -10.49 9.07
CA SER A 60 7.07 -10.04 10.20
C SER A 60 7.88 -8.78 9.81
N PRO A 61 8.02 -7.77 10.69
CA PRO A 61 8.76 -6.52 10.43
C PRO A 61 10.24 -6.68 10.05
N GLU A 62 10.76 -7.90 10.00
CA GLU A 62 12.18 -8.17 9.82
C GLU A 62 12.55 -8.12 8.32
N ASN A 63 13.42 -7.16 8.00
CA ASN A 63 14.14 -6.98 6.72
C ASN A 63 13.32 -6.52 5.49
N SER A 64 12.51 -5.47 5.62
CA SER A 64 12.14 -4.67 4.45
C SER A 64 13.31 -3.78 4.05
N TYR A 65 13.92 -4.03 2.88
CA TYR A 65 14.94 -3.13 2.30
C TYR A 65 14.33 -1.86 1.71
N LEU A 66 13.01 -1.73 1.77
CA LEU A 66 12.29 -0.61 1.19
C LEU A 66 12.38 0.60 2.11
N GLY A 67 13.05 1.64 1.62
CA GLY A 67 12.91 2.98 2.16
C GLY A 67 11.49 3.53 1.96
N GLN A 68 11.17 4.58 2.71
CA GLN A 68 9.91 5.30 2.60
C GLN A 68 9.66 5.84 1.19
N ASP A 69 10.72 6.30 0.51
CA ASP A 69 10.69 6.78 -0.88
C ASP A 69 10.19 5.71 -1.87
N HIS A 70 10.64 4.46 -1.72
CA HIS A 70 10.16 3.35 -2.55
C HIS A 70 8.69 3.01 -2.31
N LEU A 71 8.25 3.09 -1.04
CA LEU A 71 6.85 2.87 -0.69
C LEU A 71 5.96 3.99 -1.25
N GLU A 72 6.39 5.25 -1.16
CA GLU A 72 5.71 6.41 -1.71
C GLU A 72 5.58 6.33 -3.23
N GLU A 73 6.66 5.97 -3.93
CA GLU A 73 6.65 5.81 -5.40
C GLU A 73 5.68 4.71 -5.85
N ALA A 74 5.74 3.54 -5.19
CA ALA A 74 4.84 2.44 -5.49
C ALA A 74 3.38 2.80 -5.18
N ALA A 75 3.13 3.51 -4.07
CA ALA A 75 1.78 3.95 -3.70
C ALA A 75 1.24 4.96 -4.72
N GLY A 76 2.03 5.94 -5.14
CA GLY A 76 1.65 6.88 -6.19
C GLY A 76 1.30 6.19 -7.52
N THR A 77 2.06 5.13 -7.87
CA THR A 77 1.76 4.30 -9.04
C THR A 77 0.43 3.55 -8.89
N LEU A 78 0.18 2.93 -7.73
CA LEU A 78 -1.08 2.26 -7.43
C LEU A 78 -2.26 3.22 -7.56
N PHE A 79 -2.18 4.41 -6.96
CA PHE A 79 -3.26 5.40 -6.99
C PHE A 79 -3.51 5.98 -8.37
N THR A 80 -2.46 6.13 -9.20
CA THR A 80 -2.62 6.50 -10.61
C THR A 80 -3.44 5.46 -11.37
N HIS A 81 -3.25 4.17 -11.08
CA HIS A 81 -4.04 3.11 -11.71
C HIS A 81 -5.46 3.01 -11.14
N ILE A 82 -5.63 3.22 -9.84
CA ILE A 82 -6.96 3.30 -9.21
C ILE A 82 -7.78 4.45 -9.80
N ASP A 83 -7.20 5.63 -10.00
CA ASP A 83 -7.86 6.77 -10.64
C ASP A 83 -8.37 6.40 -12.05
N LYS A 84 -7.53 5.75 -12.86
CA LYS A 84 -7.92 5.26 -14.19
C LYS A 84 -9.04 4.23 -14.10
N ALA A 85 -8.97 3.29 -13.15
CA ALA A 85 -9.99 2.28 -12.94
C ALA A 85 -11.33 2.92 -12.53
N ILE A 86 -11.32 3.85 -11.58
CA ILE A 86 -12.50 4.62 -11.16
C ILE A 86 -13.10 5.36 -12.36
N LYS A 87 -12.30 6.12 -13.12
CA LYS A 87 -12.79 6.86 -14.29
C LYS A 87 -13.47 5.97 -15.34
N LYS A 88 -13.03 4.72 -15.48
CA LYS A 88 -13.55 3.77 -16.48
C LYS A 88 -14.72 2.92 -15.97
N LEU A 89 -14.66 2.50 -14.71
CA LEU A 89 -15.49 1.43 -14.14
C LEU A 89 -16.39 1.92 -12.99
N ARG A 90 -16.47 3.24 -12.75
CA ARG A 90 -17.27 3.84 -11.65
C ARG A 90 -18.66 3.23 -11.51
N ASP A 91 -19.36 3.05 -12.62
CA ASP A 91 -20.75 2.57 -12.65
C ASP A 91 -20.85 1.02 -12.67
N ASP A 92 -19.74 0.33 -12.92
CA ASP A 92 -19.63 -1.13 -12.88
C ASP A 92 -18.84 -1.57 -11.64
N LYS A 93 -19.51 -1.50 -10.48
CA LYS A 93 -18.90 -1.83 -9.18
C LYS A 93 -18.21 -3.21 -9.16
N PRO A 94 -18.82 -4.31 -9.66
CA PRO A 94 -18.14 -5.60 -9.71
C PRO A 94 -16.83 -5.57 -10.49
N SER A 95 -16.81 -4.99 -11.69
CA SER A 95 -15.58 -4.87 -12.48
C SER A 95 -14.55 -3.96 -11.82
N LEU A 96 -14.98 -2.86 -11.20
CA LEU A 96 -14.07 -1.98 -10.46
C LEU A 96 -13.38 -2.70 -9.30
N LEU A 97 -14.14 -3.43 -8.48
CA LEU A 97 -13.59 -4.17 -7.35
C LEU A 97 -12.61 -5.26 -7.80
N GLU A 98 -12.88 -5.92 -8.92
CA GLU A 98 -11.98 -6.91 -9.51
C GLU A 98 -10.69 -6.28 -10.06
N GLU A 99 -10.80 -5.14 -10.75
CA GLU A 99 -9.62 -4.39 -11.23
C GLU A 99 -8.74 -3.95 -10.05
N VAL A 100 -9.36 -3.40 -8.99
CA VAL A 100 -8.65 -3.00 -7.77
C VAL A 100 -7.99 -4.20 -7.09
N ARG A 101 -8.62 -5.38 -7.10
CA ARG A 101 -8.02 -6.62 -6.60
C ARG A 101 -6.74 -6.99 -7.38
N VAL A 102 -6.75 -6.86 -8.71
CA VAL A 102 -5.58 -7.10 -9.56
C VAL A 102 -4.48 -6.07 -9.30
N LEU A 103 -4.83 -4.78 -9.23
CA LEU A 103 -3.88 -3.70 -8.94
C LEU A 103 -3.18 -3.89 -7.59
N LYS A 104 -3.93 -4.29 -6.55
CA LYS A 104 -3.37 -4.65 -5.24
C LYS A 104 -2.32 -5.75 -5.34
N GLN A 105 -2.59 -6.81 -6.09
CA GLN A 105 -1.63 -7.92 -6.28
C GLN A 105 -0.37 -7.47 -7.02
N GLN A 106 -0.52 -6.63 -8.05
CA GLN A 106 0.60 -6.06 -8.79
C GLN A 106 1.46 -5.16 -7.89
N PHE A 107 0.83 -4.33 -7.06
CA PHE A 107 1.52 -3.49 -6.08
C PHE A 107 2.33 -4.33 -5.08
N SER A 108 1.73 -5.38 -4.48
CA SER A 108 2.45 -6.28 -3.58
C SER A 108 3.67 -6.91 -4.25
N LYS A 109 3.52 -7.38 -5.50
CA LYS A 109 4.62 -7.94 -6.27
C LYS A 109 5.71 -6.91 -6.57
N GLN A 110 5.35 -5.70 -6.98
CA GLN A 110 6.31 -4.62 -7.23
C GLN A 110 7.15 -4.34 -5.98
N LEU A 111 6.53 -4.31 -4.79
CA LEU A 111 7.25 -4.13 -3.53
C LEU A 111 8.19 -5.30 -3.22
N GLU A 112 7.78 -6.54 -3.51
CA GLU A 112 8.65 -7.71 -3.40
C GLU A 112 9.86 -7.58 -4.34
N ASP A 113 9.63 -7.31 -5.62
CA ASP A 113 10.68 -7.18 -6.64
C ASP A 113 11.69 -6.08 -6.28
N VAL A 114 11.23 -4.92 -5.83
CA VAL A 114 12.11 -3.81 -5.38
C VAL A 114 12.88 -4.21 -4.13
N SER A 115 12.22 -4.83 -3.15
CA SER A 115 12.87 -5.29 -1.93
C SER A 115 13.95 -6.33 -2.20
N GLU A 116 13.72 -7.25 -3.15
CA GLU A 116 14.71 -8.24 -3.59
C GLU A 116 15.89 -7.57 -4.30
N GLY A 117 15.64 -6.64 -5.24
CA GLY A 117 16.70 -5.93 -5.95
C GLY A 117 17.59 -5.05 -5.05
N LEU A 118 17.10 -4.66 -3.87
CA LEU A 118 17.88 -3.93 -2.86
C LEU A 118 18.69 -4.84 -1.93
N LYS A 119 18.35 -6.13 -1.84
CA LYS A 119 19.11 -7.11 -1.07
C LYS A 119 20.49 -7.38 -1.67
N ASP A 120 20.59 -7.31 -3.00
CA ASP A 120 21.79 -7.60 -3.77
C ASP A 120 22.75 -6.39 -3.92
N LYS A 121 22.45 -5.27 -3.26
CA LYS A 121 23.20 -4.01 -3.28
C LYS A 121 23.94 -3.76 -1.98
#